data_AF-A0A0B1S7M8-F1
#
_entry.id   AF-A0A0B1S7M8-F1
#
_cell.length_a   1.000
_cell.length_b   1.000
_cell.length_c   1.000
_cell.angle_alpha   90.00
_cell.angle_beta   90.00
_cell.angle_gamma   90.00
#
_symmetry.space_group_name_H-M   'P 1'
#
loop_
_entity.id
_entity.type
_entity.pdbx_description
1 polymer ?
#
loop_
_entity_poly.entity_id
_entity_poly.type
_entity_poly.pdbx_seq_one_letter_code
_entity_poly.pdbx_strand_id
1 'polypeptide(L)'
;YLDRAGNEGSWFIVEPAYKHYVIGDSVAAGNKISLIPYSVNNQHSSGHVKHQLHLSHYTLNDHQTAAEVNCLNEATEWQVYMFLLFNENQPDIVKSGDVVRLFHADQQTFLTLDTVPKTCPPQDVVFLRMTNRPSAADATSSRALWEVQVVQKDAYRGGAAKWREYYRFKHLASDMYLTVVPATFPVKPATNGRRASLMHMNKSKGTLERTKAEFLAPPPLYADGPESIEESSSSTYFLVPVKSDFPESDKRLLFCLDPGTMPKNKDVPSRSYVRLQHEATNTWVHATNATEKQNLYYSSKNEKGWVRVICENSRVDKETFALLPVSPNEVRDLDFANDACRALRNFIRHIKSGDPVTKESINVTIQLLVECIYFVTNTTNHMMDPLQINDFTPSRDRQKLLREQEVLDQVFLLLKAPFMPRQGVTEIGPLLSSPSDLSEQRNEVFKTMFQLCYSLLRYAQVSYRKNQEFLAEKFGQIQEQIGYDLLAEDTMTAVLHNNPKLLEKYVKTPHVERFVELVRNNRLGKFLDYLADLCVCRGEANKKVQELICNSVLSERHRDIFMETKLVGKFGFLQTCKD
;
A
#
# COMPACT_ATOMS: atom_id res chain seq x y z
N TYR A 1 -11.54 -21.55 -9.81
CA TYR A 1 -11.70 -20.51 -8.77
C TYR A 1 -10.74 -20.79 -7.63
N LEU A 2 -10.19 -19.75 -7.01
CA LEU A 2 -9.38 -19.86 -5.80
C LEU A 2 -10.29 -19.57 -4.60
N ASP A 3 -10.36 -20.52 -3.67
CA ASP A 3 -11.14 -20.40 -2.43
C ASP A 3 -10.19 -20.60 -1.25
N ARG A 4 -10.32 -19.72 -0.24
CA ARG A 4 -9.49 -19.76 0.97
C ARG A 4 -9.75 -21.01 1.81
N ALA A 5 -10.98 -21.50 1.86
CA ALA A 5 -11.34 -22.70 2.62
C ALA A 5 -11.10 -23.98 1.81
N GLY A 6 -11.08 -23.87 0.48
CA GLY A 6 -11.18 -25.02 -0.41
C GLY A 6 -12.55 -25.68 -0.34
N ASN A 7 -12.80 -26.60 -1.28
CA ASN A 7 -14.04 -27.38 -1.32
C ASN A 7 -13.77 -28.79 -1.87
N GLU A 8 -14.82 -29.60 -2.02
CA GLU A 8 -14.70 -30.97 -2.56
C GLU A 8 -14.11 -31.01 -3.99
N GLY A 9 -14.24 -29.92 -4.75
CA GLY A 9 -13.62 -29.75 -6.06
C GLY A 9 -12.12 -29.43 -6.04
N SER A 10 -11.51 -29.24 -4.86
CA SER A 10 -10.07 -28.98 -4.73
C SER A 10 -9.19 -30.23 -4.82
N TRP A 11 -9.80 -31.41 -4.95
CA TRP A 11 -9.10 -32.69 -5.00
C TRP A 11 -8.72 -33.03 -6.44
N PHE A 12 -7.44 -33.34 -6.68
CA PHE A 12 -6.93 -33.72 -8.00
C PHE A 12 -6.24 -35.08 -7.95
N ILE A 13 -6.51 -35.89 -8.97
CA ILE A 13 -5.77 -37.11 -9.28
C ILE A 13 -4.59 -36.71 -10.17
N VAL A 14 -3.39 -37.13 -9.78
CA VAL A 14 -2.17 -36.94 -10.57
C VAL A 14 -1.94 -38.19 -11.41
N GLU A 15 -2.00 -38.06 -12.73
CA GLU A 15 -1.69 -39.14 -13.67
C GLU A 15 -0.41 -38.81 -14.46
N PRO A 16 0.40 -39.82 -14.84
CA PRO A 16 1.54 -39.58 -15.71
C PRO A 16 1.07 -39.22 -17.13
N ALA A 17 1.65 -38.17 -17.72
CA ALA A 17 1.33 -37.78 -19.10
C ALA A 17 1.83 -38.82 -20.12
N TYR A 18 2.90 -39.56 -19.78
CA TYR A 18 3.52 -40.55 -20.64
C TYR A 18 3.40 -41.96 -20.07
N LYS A 19 3.18 -42.94 -20.96
CA LYS A 19 3.02 -44.37 -20.64
C LYS A 19 4.30 -45.05 -20.11
N HIS A 20 5.42 -44.33 -20.04
CA HIS A 20 6.67 -44.84 -19.43
C HIS A 20 6.58 -44.95 -17.91
N TYR A 21 5.64 -44.24 -17.30
CA TYR A 21 5.38 -44.28 -15.87
C TYR A 21 4.00 -44.89 -15.64
N VAL A 22 3.87 -45.64 -14.55
CA VAL A 22 2.62 -46.30 -14.17
C VAL A 22 2.10 -45.67 -12.88
N ILE A 23 0.79 -45.74 -12.66
CA ILE A 23 0.17 -45.31 -11.41
C ILE A 23 0.79 -46.10 -10.25
N GLY A 24 1.31 -45.38 -9.26
CA GLY A 24 2.04 -45.94 -8.12
C GLY A 24 3.55 -45.69 -8.15
N ASP A 25 4.10 -45.27 -9.30
CA ASP A 25 5.51 -44.89 -9.40
C ASP A 25 5.80 -43.55 -8.68
N SER A 26 7.04 -43.39 -8.23
CA SER A 26 7.53 -42.14 -7.65
C SER A 26 7.61 -41.04 -8.72
N VAL A 27 7.03 -39.87 -8.42
CA VAL A 27 7.08 -38.70 -9.30
C VAL A 27 8.36 -37.91 -9.05
N ALA A 28 9.20 -37.76 -10.07
CA ALA A 28 10.43 -36.97 -10.00
C ALA A 28 10.21 -35.52 -10.48
N ALA A 29 11.06 -34.61 -10.01
CA ALA A 29 11.07 -33.23 -10.50
C ALA A 29 11.39 -33.20 -12.01
N GLY A 30 10.64 -32.40 -12.76
CA GLY A 30 10.73 -32.30 -14.22
C GLY A 30 9.87 -33.30 -14.98
N ASN A 31 9.20 -34.24 -14.29
CA ASN A 31 8.21 -35.11 -14.93
C ASN A 31 6.99 -34.31 -15.39
N LYS A 32 6.38 -34.79 -16.49
CA LYS A 32 5.14 -34.25 -17.02
C LYS A 32 3.95 -35.05 -16.51
N ILE A 33 2.98 -34.34 -15.95
CA ILE A 33 1.79 -34.90 -15.32
C ILE A 33 0.52 -34.32 -15.93
N SER A 34 -0.58 -35.03 -15.74
CA SER A 34 -1.94 -34.57 -15.97
C SER A 34 -2.64 -34.40 -14.62
N LEU A 35 -3.35 -33.29 -14.44
CA LEU A 35 -4.12 -32.98 -13.23
C LEU A 35 -5.62 -33.16 -13.53
N ILE A 36 -6.25 -34.15 -12.91
CA ILE A 36 -7.63 -34.53 -13.16
C ILE A 36 -8.47 -34.24 -11.92
N PRO A 37 -9.50 -33.37 -11.99
CA PRO A 37 -10.37 -33.10 -10.85
C PRO A 37 -11.10 -34.37 -10.40
N TYR A 38 -11.07 -34.67 -9.10
CA TYR A 38 -11.71 -35.85 -8.53
C TYR A 38 -13.24 -35.83 -8.69
N SER A 39 -13.85 -34.65 -8.53
CA SER A 39 -15.31 -34.45 -8.59
C SER A 39 -15.93 -34.79 -9.96
N VAL A 40 -15.18 -34.62 -11.05
CA VAL A 40 -15.68 -34.82 -12.42
C VAL A 40 -15.67 -36.30 -12.82
N ASN A 41 -14.82 -37.11 -12.18
CA ASN A 41 -14.62 -38.52 -12.54
C ASN A 41 -15.56 -39.49 -11.78
N ASN A 42 -16.30 -39.01 -10.77
CA ASN A 42 -17.28 -39.81 -10.01
C ASN A 42 -18.66 -39.87 -10.68
N GLN A 43 -18.90 -39.10 -11.74
CA GLN A 43 -20.09 -39.32 -12.56
C GLN A 43 -19.83 -40.57 -13.41
N HIS A 44 -20.66 -41.60 -13.24
CA HIS A 44 -20.63 -42.86 -14.00
C HIS A 44 -20.92 -42.66 -15.50
N SER A 45 -20.10 -41.89 -16.21
CA SER A 45 -20.08 -41.85 -17.66
C SER A 45 -19.16 -42.97 -18.15
N SER A 46 -19.80 -44.06 -18.54
CA SER A 46 -19.27 -45.05 -19.46
C SER A 46 -18.73 -44.35 -20.73
N GLY A 47 -17.43 -44.07 -20.77
CA GLY A 47 -16.75 -43.58 -21.97
C GLY A 47 -15.41 -42.89 -21.67
N HIS A 48 -14.46 -43.02 -22.59
CA HIS A 48 -13.05 -42.60 -22.54
C HIS A 48 -12.76 -41.08 -22.38
N VAL A 49 -13.68 -40.30 -21.82
CA VAL A 49 -13.59 -38.83 -21.75
C VAL A 49 -13.20 -38.42 -20.32
N LYS A 50 -11.93 -38.07 -20.12
CA LYS A 50 -11.42 -37.56 -18.84
C LYS A 50 -11.22 -36.05 -18.92
N HIS A 51 -12.06 -35.29 -18.23
CA HIS A 51 -11.84 -33.85 -18.11
C HIS A 51 -10.61 -33.61 -17.22
N GLN A 52 -9.65 -32.86 -17.73
CA GLN A 52 -8.42 -32.51 -17.02
C GLN A 52 -8.18 -31.01 -17.08
N LEU A 53 -7.29 -30.53 -16.21
CA LEU A 53 -6.87 -29.13 -16.21
C LEU A 53 -6.19 -28.81 -17.54
N HIS A 54 -6.75 -27.83 -18.25
CA HIS A 54 -6.42 -27.53 -19.63
C HIS A 54 -6.08 -26.05 -19.81
N LEU A 55 -5.05 -25.76 -20.61
CA LEU A 55 -4.67 -24.41 -20.98
C LEU A 55 -5.40 -24.00 -22.25
N SER A 56 -6.35 -23.06 -22.11
CA SER A 56 -7.16 -22.56 -23.21
C SER A 56 -6.35 -21.74 -24.22
N HIS A 57 -6.82 -21.69 -25.46
CA HIS A 57 -6.31 -20.76 -26.49
C HIS A 57 -7.04 -19.40 -26.47
N TYR A 58 -8.06 -19.23 -25.62
CA TYR A 58 -8.75 -17.96 -25.47
C TYR A 58 -7.92 -16.98 -24.64
N THR A 59 -7.67 -15.82 -25.22
CA THR A 59 -7.03 -14.69 -24.54
C THR A 59 -8.07 -13.86 -23.78
N LEU A 60 -7.64 -13.24 -22.70
CA LEU A 60 -8.51 -12.40 -21.88
C LEU A 60 -8.53 -10.96 -22.42
N ASN A 61 -9.70 -10.30 -22.31
CA ASN A 61 -9.88 -8.92 -22.81
C ASN A 61 -9.09 -7.88 -22.00
N ASP A 62 -8.87 -8.14 -20.71
CA ASP A 62 -8.11 -7.28 -19.78
C ASP A 62 -6.59 -7.52 -19.88
N HIS A 63 -6.18 -8.73 -20.26
CA HIS A 63 -4.78 -9.14 -20.38
C HIS A 63 -4.53 -9.92 -21.69
N GLN A 64 -4.10 -9.20 -22.73
CA GLN A 64 -3.87 -9.75 -24.08
C GLN A 64 -2.82 -10.87 -24.14
N THR A 65 -1.90 -10.94 -23.18
CA THR A 65 -0.86 -11.97 -23.10
C THR A 65 -1.24 -13.14 -22.18
N ALA A 66 -2.39 -13.08 -21.52
CA ALA A 66 -2.85 -14.11 -20.60
C ALA A 66 -3.83 -15.07 -21.31
N ALA A 67 -3.74 -16.35 -20.95
CA ALA A 67 -4.64 -17.39 -21.40
C ALA A 67 -5.42 -17.96 -20.21
N GLU A 68 -6.68 -18.30 -20.45
CA GLU A 68 -7.52 -18.92 -19.43
C GLU A 68 -7.08 -20.38 -19.15
N VAL A 69 -7.18 -20.81 -17.90
CA VAL A 69 -7.06 -22.22 -17.53
C VAL A 69 -8.45 -22.75 -17.17
N ASN A 70 -8.90 -23.78 -17.89
CA ASN A 70 -10.21 -24.39 -17.72
C ASN A 70 -10.09 -25.91 -17.50
N CYS A 71 -11.21 -26.63 -17.54
CA CYS A 71 -11.24 -28.10 -17.40
C CYS A 71 -11.99 -28.70 -18.59
N LEU A 72 -11.26 -29.38 -19.49
CA LEU A 72 -11.78 -29.96 -20.72
C LEU A 72 -11.18 -31.35 -20.95
N ASN A 73 -11.79 -32.13 -21.86
CA ASN A 73 -11.23 -33.41 -22.31
C ASN A 73 -10.17 -33.21 -23.41
N GLU A 74 -9.23 -32.31 -23.16
CA GLU A 74 -8.08 -32.05 -24.04
C GLU A 74 -6.78 -32.27 -23.26
N ALA A 75 -5.78 -32.85 -23.91
CA ALA A 75 -4.51 -33.20 -23.28
C ALA A 75 -3.63 -31.97 -23.07
N THR A 76 -3.46 -31.56 -21.81
CA THR A 76 -2.47 -30.56 -21.40
C THR A 76 -1.45 -31.19 -20.46
N GLU A 77 -0.18 -31.05 -20.82
CA GLU A 77 0.93 -31.56 -20.03
C GLU A 77 1.43 -30.49 -19.05
N TRP A 78 1.47 -30.81 -17.76
CA TRP A 78 2.00 -29.92 -16.73
C TRP A 78 3.37 -30.43 -16.27
N GLN A 79 4.41 -29.62 -16.44
CA GLN A 79 5.75 -29.98 -15.99
C GLN A 79 6.01 -29.40 -14.59
N VAL A 80 6.30 -30.27 -13.62
CA VAL A 80 6.49 -29.86 -12.22
C VAL A 80 7.98 -29.59 -11.96
N TYR A 81 8.32 -28.34 -11.68
CA TYR A 81 9.66 -27.95 -11.26
C TYR A 81 9.74 -27.78 -9.74
N MET A 82 10.84 -28.23 -9.15
CA MET A 82 11.04 -28.17 -7.71
C MET A 82 11.71 -26.86 -7.31
N PHE A 83 10.96 -25.95 -6.67
CA PHE A 83 11.50 -24.68 -6.20
C PHE A 83 12.29 -24.81 -4.88
N LEU A 84 11.70 -25.45 -3.86
CA LEU A 84 12.28 -25.61 -2.52
C LEU A 84 12.07 -27.04 -2.02
N LEU A 85 13.06 -27.64 -1.36
CA LEU A 85 12.88 -28.96 -0.72
C LEU A 85 12.16 -28.82 0.63
N PHE A 86 11.45 -29.86 1.04
CA PHE A 86 10.78 -29.90 2.35
C PHE A 86 11.76 -29.70 3.52
N ASN A 87 12.95 -30.32 3.45
CA ASN A 87 13.97 -30.19 4.50
C ASN A 87 14.62 -28.80 4.54
N GLU A 88 14.67 -28.08 3.42
CA GLU A 88 15.16 -26.70 3.31
C GLU A 88 14.13 -25.68 3.82
N ASN A 89 12.85 -26.05 3.86
CA ASN A 89 11.75 -25.19 4.32
C ASN A 89 11.68 -25.13 5.86
N GLN A 90 12.77 -24.69 6.49
CA GLN A 90 12.83 -24.46 7.93
C GLN A 90 12.45 -23.01 8.27
N PRO A 91 11.71 -22.75 9.36
CA PRO A 91 11.33 -21.40 9.75
C PRO A 91 12.51 -20.56 10.26
N ASP A 92 13.54 -21.21 10.79
CA ASP A 92 14.69 -20.55 11.41
C ASP A 92 15.82 -20.20 10.43
N ILE A 93 15.69 -20.57 9.16
CA ILE A 93 16.70 -20.37 8.11
C ILE A 93 16.12 -19.46 7.03
N VAL A 94 16.91 -18.50 6.58
CA VAL A 94 16.51 -17.64 5.44
C VAL A 94 16.47 -18.50 4.17
N LYS A 95 15.42 -18.38 3.37
CA LYS A 95 15.24 -19.12 2.12
C LYS A 95 14.84 -18.20 0.98
N SER A 96 14.98 -18.69 -0.25
CA SER A 96 14.53 -17.97 -1.44
C SER A 96 13.02 -17.72 -1.38
N GLY A 97 12.60 -16.48 -1.66
CA GLY A 97 11.22 -16.01 -1.54
C GLY A 97 10.84 -15.49 -0.15
N ASP A 98 11.70 -15.63 0.86
CA ASP A 98 11.46 -14.96 2.14
C ASP A 98 11.63 -13.45 2.00
N VAL A 99 10.74 -12.71 2.67
CA VAL A 99 10.80 -11.25 2.74
C VAL A 99 11.46 -10.85 4.06
N VAL A 100 12.44 -9.97 3.96
CA VAL A 100 13.21 -9.46 5.10
C VAL A 100 13.25 -7.93 5.12
N ARG A 101 13.50 -7.39 6.31
CA ARG A 101 13.90 -6.00 6.49
C ARG A 101 15.38 -5.94 6.81
N LEU A 102 16.12 -5.17 6.02
CA LEU A 102 17.54 -4.91 6.25
C LEU A 102 17.67 -3.78 7.28
N PHE A 103 17.95 -4.14 8.53
CA PHE A 103 18.11 -3.19 9.63
C PHE A 103 19.58 -2.88 9.89
N HIS A 104 20.00 -1.65 9.66
CA HIS A 104 21.37 -1.21 9.91
C HIS A 104 21.64 -1.08 11.41
N ALA A 105 22.55 -1.89 11.95
CA ALA A 105 22.72 -2.07 13.40
C ALA A 105 23.27 -0.81 14.12
N ASP A 106 24.22 -0.11 13.51
CA ASP A 106 24.88 1.06 14.15
C ASP A 106 23.96 2.31 14.09
N GLN A 107 23.50 2.69 12.89
CA GLN A 107 22.56 3.80 12.70
C GLN A 107 21.15 3.55 13.26
N GLN A 108 20.77 2.30 13.53
CA GLN A 108 19.43 1.89 13.93
C GLN A 108 18.36 2.39 12.95
N THR A 109 18.48 2.01 11.69
CA THR A 109 17.58 2.44 10.62
C THR A 109 17.30 1.30 9.64
N PHE A 110 16.15 1.36 8.98
CA PHE A 110 15.80 0.40 7.92
C PHE A 110 16.28 0.90 6.57
N LEU A 111 16.80 -0.02 5.75
CA LEU A 111 17.00 0.21 4.32
C LEU A 111 15.64 0.27 3.62
N THR A 112 15.36 1.40 3.02
CA THR A 112 14.09 1.72 2.38
C THR A 112 14.28 2.19 0.96
N LEU A 113 13.29 1.92 0.12
CA LEU A 113 13.17 2.46 -1.23
C LEU A 113 11.93 3.36 -1.27
N ASP A 114 12.10 4.58 -1.78
CA ASP A 114 10.98 5.49 -2.03
C ASP A 114 11.28 6.41 -3.22
N THR A 115 10.22 6.97 -3.79
CA THR A 115 10.32 8.01 -4.82
C THR A 115 10.58 9.37 -4.18
N VAL A 116 11.53 10.13 -4.71
CA VAL A 116 11.74 11.54 -4.34
C VAL A 116 10.68 12.39 -5.05
N PRO A 117 9.72 13.01 -4.33
CA PRO A 117 8.62 13.73 -4.99
C PRO A 117 9.04 15.04 -5.66
N LYS A 118 10.23 15.56 -5.33
CA LYS A 118 10.72 16.89 -5.74
C LYS A 118 11.62 16.84 -6.97
N THR A 119 11.93 15.67 -7.52
CA THR A 119 12.64 15.53 -8.79
C THR A 119 11.63 15.42 -9.92
N CYS A 120 11.93 16.02 -11.07
CA CYS A 120 11.18 15.82 -12.31
C CYS A 120 12.15 15.26 -13.37
N PRO A 121 12.01 13.98 -13.78
CA PRO A 121 11.00 13.00 -13.34
C PRO A 121 11.18 12.55 -11.87
N PRO A 122 10.12 12.01 -11.22
CA PRO A 122 10.23 11.39 -9.91
C PRO A 122 11.28 10.29 -9.96
N GLN A 123 12.20 10.29 -9.00
CA GLN A 123 13.34 9.37 -9.01
C GLN A 123 13.29 8.43 -7.81
N ASP A 124 13.39 7.14 -8.09
CA ASP A 124 13.48 6.10 -7.08
C ASP A 124 14.87 6.06 -6.46
N VAL A 125 14.92 6.04 -5.13
CA VAL A 125 16.17 6.07 -4.37
C VAL A 125 16.15 5.08 -3.22
N VAL A 126 17.30 4.47 -2.98
CA VAL A 126 17.54 3.61 -1.82
C VAL A 126 18.27 4.40 -0.75
N PHE A 127 17.77 4.34 0.48
CA PHE A 127 18.29 5.13 1.60
C PHE A 127 17.98 4.48 2.94
N LEU A 128 18.67 4.91 3.98
CA LEU A 128 18.37 4.60 5.37
C LEU A 128 17.46 5.68 5.95
N ARG A 129 16.26 5.28 6.39
CA ARG A 129 15.25 6.23 6.90
C ARG A 129 15.44 6.51 8.38
N MET A 130 15.78 7.75 8.73
CA MET A 130 15.88 8.17 10.13
C MET A 130 14.50 8.31 10.77
N THR A 131 14.38 7.93 12.04
CA THR A 131 13.10 7.93 12.77
C THR A 131 13.17 8.72 14.08
N ASN A 132 12.02 9.31 14.42
CA ASN A 132 11.79 9.99 15.70
C ASN A 132 11.29 9.06 16.80
N ARG A 133 11.06 7.78 16.48
CA ARG A 133 10.59 6.80 17.47
C ARG A 133 11.71 6.46 18.46
N PRO A 134 11.38 6.14 19.73
CA PRO A 134 12.36 5.70 20.72
C PRO A 134 13.08 4.41 20.29
N SER A 135 12.34 3.47 19.70
CA SER A 135 12.85 2.26 19.06
C SER A 135 12.68 2.40 17.55
N ALA A 136 13.78 2.24 16.82
CA ALA A 136 13.73 2.25 15.37
C ALA A 136 13.13 0.97 14.77
N ALA A 137 13.24 -0.17 15.47
CA ALA A 137 12.65 -1.43 15.05
C ALA A 137 11.11 -1.37 14.96
N ASP A 138 10.48 -0.50 15.77
CA ASP A 138 9.03 -0.27 15.78
C ASP A 138 8.55 0.56 14.57
N ALA A 139 9.48 1.11 13.78
CA ALA A 139 9.17 1.85 12.56
C ALA A 139 9.04 0.89 11.37
N THR A 140 8.01 0.03 11.41
CA THR A 140 7.64 -0.82 10.27
C THR A 140 7.19 0.05 9.10
N SER A 141 7.47 -0.36 7.86
CA SER A 141 7.07 0.29 6.60
C SER A 141 7.00 -0.76 5.49
N SER A 142 6.05 -0.62 4.56
CA SER A 142 5.99 -1.46 3.36
C SER A 142 7.13 -1.17 2.38
N ARG A 143 7.64 0.06 2.40
CA ARG A 143 8.81 0.54 1.64
C ARG A 143 10.17 -0.01 2.10
N ALA A 144 10.18 -0.89 3.10
CA ALA A 144 11.39 -1.47 3.70
C ALA A 144 11.48 -3.00 3.46
N LEU A 145 10.61 -3.54 2.60
CA LEU A 145 10.45 -4.96 2.40
C LEU A 145 11.28 -5.41 1.19
N TRP A 146 12.18 -6.36 1.45
CA TRP A 146 13.09 -6.91 0.45
C TRP A 146 12.90 -8.43 0.38
N GLU A 147 12.48 -8.93 -0.77
CA GLU A 147 12.46 -10.35 -1.08
C GLU A 147 13.89 -10.83 -1.36
N VAL A 148 14.29 -11.91 -0.69
CA VAL A 148 15.59 -12.55 -0.87
C VAL A 148 15.46 -13.63 -1.94
N GLN A 149 16.24 -13.51 -3.00
CA GLN A 149 16.34 -14.55 -4.03
C GLN A 149 17.71 -15.21 -3.97
N VAL A 150 17.73 -16.50 -3.70
CA VAL A 150 18.98 -17.29 -3.64
C VAL A 150 19.35 -17.71 -5.06
N VAL A 151 20.55 -17.36 -5.51
CA VAL A 151 21.00 -17.72 -6.86
C VAL A 151 21.45 -19.18 -6.88
N GLN A 152 20.80 -19.97 -7.73
CA GLN A 152 21.13 -21.37 -7.97
C GLN A 152 21.56 -21.56 -9.42
N LYS A 153 22.12 -22.73 -9.73
CA LYS A 153 22.50 -23.11 -11.10
C LYS A 153 21.31 -23.14 -12.05
N ASP A 154 20.18 -23.64 -11.57
CA ASP A 154 18.94 -23.72 -12.34
C ASP A 154 18.03 -22.53 -12.01
N ALA A 155 17.53 -21.83 -13.02
CA ALA A 155 16.76 -20.59 -12.82
C ALA A 155 15.43 -20.78 -12.07
N TYR A 156 14.81 -21.96 -12.19
CA TYR A 156 13.56 -22.30 -11.50
C TYR A 156 13.79 -22.77 -10.05
N ARG A 157 15.05 -22.91 -9.62
CA ARG A 157 15.41 -23.50 -8.34
C ARG A 157 15.70 -22.42 -7.30
N GLY A 158 15.00 -22.48 -6.19
CA GLY A 158 15.35 -21.76 -4.97
C GLY A 158 16.19 -22.62 -4.03
N GLY A 159 16.32 -22.18 -2.79
CA GLY A 159 16.96 -22.96 -1.74
C GLY A 159 17.06 -22.22 -0.42
N ALA A 160 17.60 -22.92 0.58
CA ALA A 160 18.05 -22.30 1.81
C ALA A 160 19.29 -21.42 1.56
N ALA A 161 19.34 -20.26 2.20
CA ALA A 161 20.47 -19.34 2.14
C ALA A 161 21.69 -19.95 2.86
N LYS A 162 22.84 -19.92 2.20
CA LYS A 162 24.15 -20.36 2.74
C LYS A 162 25.17 -19.22 2.75
N TRP A 163 26.07 -19.24 3.73
CA TRP A 163 27.11 -18.22 3.81
C TRP A 163 28.00 -18.22 2.57
N ARG A 164 28.40 -17.02 2.13
CA ARG A 164 29.31 -16.82 0.98
C ARG A 164 28.75 -17.30 -0.37
N GLU A 165 27.44 -17.45 -0.47
CA GLU A 165 26.72 -17.60 -1.74
C GLU A 165 26.18 -16.24 -2.22
N TYR A 166 25.63 -16.23 -3.43
CA TYR A 166 25.09 -15.03 -4.07
C TYR A 166 23.58 -14.90 -3.94
N TYR A 167 23.14 -13.67 -3.74
CA TYR A 167 21.76 -13.29 -3.49
C TYR A 167 21.37 -12.08 -4.33
N ARG A 168 20.10 -12.01 -4.70
CA ARG A 168 19.47 -10.80 -5.20
C ARG A 168 18.46 -10.31 -4.16
N PHE A 169 18.37 -9.00 -4.02
CA PHE A 169 17.37 -8.34 -3.17
C PHE A 169 16.41 -7.58 -4.07
N LYS A 170 15.15 -8.01 -4.05
CA LYS A 170 14.06 -7.39 -4.81
C LYS A 170 13.15 -6.60 -3.86
N HIS A 171 12.91 -5.34 -4.15
CA HIS A 171 12.00 -4.51 -3.38
C HIS A 171 10.55 -4.92 -3.68
N LEU A 172 9.81 -5.31 -2.63
CA LEU A 172 8.50 -5.94 -2.78
C LEU A 172 7.44 -5.00 -3.39
N ALA A 173 7.44 -3.70 -3.03
CA ALA A 173 6.38 -2.80 -3.48
C ALA A 173 6.58 -2.25 -4.91
N SER A 174 7.80 -2.27 -5.45
CA SER A 174 8.12 -1.65 -6.75
C SER A 174 8.73 -2.61 -7.77
N ASP A 175 8.95 -3.88 -7.39
CA ASP A 175 9.62 -4.91 -8.19
C ASP A 175 11.03 -4.55 -8.69
N MET A 176 11.72 -3.64 -8.02
CA MET A 176 13.08 -3.22 -8.39
C MET A 176 14.15 -3.98 -7.62
N TYR A 177 15.30 -4.22 -8.24
CA TYR A 177 16.44 -4.89 -7.62
C TYR A 177 17.46 -3.89 -7.07
N LEU A 178 18.17 -4.28 -6.02
CA LEU A 178 19.36 -3.55 -5.57
C LEU A 178 20.51 -3.74 -6.57
N THR A 179 21.22 -2.66 -6.87
CA THR A 179 22.47 -2.66 -7.63
C THR A 179 23.34 -1.48 -7.19
N VAL A 180 24.53 -1.35 -7.78
CA VAL A 180 25.45 -0.23 -7.51
C VAL A 180 25.81 0.50 -8.79
N VAL A 181 25.99 1.82 -8.69
CA VAL A 181 26.48 2.67 -9.79
C VAL A 181 27.66 3.52 -9.33
N PRO A 182 28.64 3.85 -10.21
CA PRO A 182 29.77 4.68 -9.83
C PRO A 182 29.33 6.02 -9.24
N ALA A 183 29.99 6.46 -8.15
CA ALA A 183 29.68 7.75 -7.55
C ALA A 183 30.21 8.89 -8.41
N THR A 184 29.36 9.89 -8.67
CA THR A 184 29.74 11.10 -9.42
C THR A 184 30.56 12.10 -8.59
N PHE A 185 30.57 11.95 -7.26
CA PHE A 185 31.32 12.80 -6.32
C PHE A 185 31.84 11.97 -5.13
N PRO A 186 33.01 12.33 -4.54
CA PRO A 186 33.54 11.64 -3.38
C PRO A 186 32.66 11.87 -2.14
N VAL A 187 32.06 10.80 -1.62
CA VAL A 187 31.28 10.81 -0.37
C VAL A 187 32.04 10.00 0.68
N LYS A 188 32.27 10.56 1.86
CA LYS A 188 32.99 9.87 2.94
C LYS A 188 32.04 8.99 3.75
N PRO A 189 32.47 7.77 4.16
CA PRO A 189 31.72 6.92 5.07
C PRO A 189 31.61 7.57 6.46
N ALA A 190 30.67 7.10 7.28
CA ALA A 190 30.55 7.55 8.66
C ALA A 190 31.85 7.30 9.45
N THR A 191 32.54 8.37 9.85
CA THR A 191 33.73 8.26 10.71
C THR A 191 33.35 8.18 12.19
N ASN A 192 34.15 7.42 12.95
CA ASN A 192 33.90 7.01 14.33
C ASN A 192 33.29 8.08 15.25
N GLY A 193 32.14 7.76 15.86
CA GLY A 193 31.98 7.96 17.31
C GLY A 193 31.05 9.05 17.84
N ARG A 194 30.02 9.52 17.12
CA ARG A 194 28.94 10.29 17.78
C ARG A 194 27.56 9.80 17.39
N ARG A 195 26.85 9.23 18.38
CA ARG A 195 25.44 8.84 18.33
C ARG A 195 24.60 10.01 17.79
N ALA A 196 23.91 9.80 16.67
CA ALA A 196 22.99 10.79 16.09
C ALA A 196 21.65 10.91 16.86
N SER A 197 21.45 10.13 17.92
CA SER A 197 20.15 10.02 18.61
C SER A 197 19.85 11.13 19.63
N LEU A 198 20.82 11.99 19.98
CA LEU A 198 20.68 12.95 21.08
C LEU A 198 21.46 14.26 20.83
N MET A 199 21.03 15.13 19.91
CA MET A 199 21.41 16.56 19.99
C MET A 199 20.28 17.47 19.50
N HIS A 200 19.89 18.44 20.35
CA HIS A 200 19.05 19.58 19.99
C HIS A 200 19.82 20.48 19.02
N MET A 201 19.24 20.80 17.86
CA MET A 201 19.88 21.70 16.88
C MET A 201 19.67 23.16 17.26
N ASN A 202 20.77 23.87 17.56
CA ASN A 202 20.79 25.33 17.46
C ASN A 202 20.92 25.75 15.99
N LYS A 203 20.06 26.69 15.58
CA LYS A 203 20.03 27.28 14.24
C LYS A 203 21.22 28.23 14.07
N SER A 204 22.06 27.96 13.08
CA SER A 204 22.87 28.99 12.42
C SER A 204 22.56 28.98 10.92
N LYS A 205 22.28 30.18 10.39
CA LYS A 205 22.02 30.46 8.97
C LYS A 205 23.37 30.53 8.24
N GLY A 206 23.45 29.86 7.09
CA GLY A 206 24.57 29.96 6.16
C GLY A 206 24.11 29.46 4.78
N THR A 207 24.18 30.35 3.80
CA THR A 207 23.59 30.31 2.47
C THR A 207 24.46 29.50 1.50
N LEU A 208 23.87 28.56 0.74
CA LEU A 208 24.32 28.13 -0.60
C LEU A 208 23.25 27.21 -1.20
N GLU A 209 22.44 27.79 -2.10
CA GLU A 209 21.44 27.07 -2.89
C GLU A 209 22.12 26.41 -4.09
N ARG A 210 22.49 25.13 -3.95
CA ARG A 210 22.48 24.17 -5.06
C ARG A 210 21.30 23.23 -4.80
N THR A 211 20.48 23.01 -5.82
CA THR A 211 19.20 22.32 -5.78
C THR A 211 19.34 20.93 -5.14
N LYS A 212 18.81 20.78 -3.91
CA LYS A 212 18.86 19.61 -3.00
C LYS A 212 18.41 18.26 -3.59
N ALA A 213 17.91 18.24 -4.83
CA ALA A 213 17.34 17.07 -5.48
C ALA A 213 18.38 16.30 -6.32
N GLU A 214 19.36 16.99 -6.93
CA GLU A 214 20.40 16.36 -7.76
C GLU A 214 21.35 15.48 -6.94
N PHE A 215 21.52 15.78 -5.65
CA PHE A 215 22.37 14.99 -4.76
C PHE A 215 21.83 13.60 -4.47
N LEU A 216 20.57 13.28 -4.78
CA LEU A 216 20.03 11.93 -4.64
C LEU A 216 19.95 11.17 -5.98
N ALA A 217 20.19 11.83 -7.10
CA ALA A 217 20.09 11.24 -8.42
C ALA A 217 21.31 10.39 -8.78
N PRO A 218 21.15 9.11 -9.19
CA PRO A 218 22.13 8.45 -10.04
C PRO A 218 22.11 9.01 -11.47
N PRO A 219 23.25 8.94 -12.20
CA PRO A 219 23.32 9.33 -13.60
C PRO A 219 22.47 8.41 -14.50
N PRO A 220 22.08 8.87 -15.71
CA PRO A 220 21.40 8.04 -16.69
C PRO A 220 22.28 6.85 -17.11
N LEU A 221 21.68 5.66 -17.21
CA LEU A 221 22.36 4.40 -17.52
C LEU A 221 22.91 4.30 -18.96
N TYR A 222 22.64 5.30 -19.80
CA TYR A 222 23.11 5.38 -21.19
C TYR A 222 23.56 6.80 -21.51
N ALA A 223 24.85 7.08 -21.32
CA ALA A 223 25.51 8.21 -21.95
C ALA A 223 26.68 7.65 -22.77
N ASP A 224 26.39 7.31 -24.03
CA ASP A 224 27.41 7.04 -25.04
C ASP A 224 28.09 8.37 -25.40
N GLY A 225 29.39 8.45 -25.11
CA GLY A 225 30.25 9.57 -25.51
C GLY A 225 31.70 9.31 -25.08
N PRO A 226 32.67 9.27 -26.00
CA PRO A 226 34.06 9.01 -25.66
C PRO A 226 34.73 10.34 -25.27
N GLU A 227 34.74 10.66 -23.97
CA GLU A 227 35.62 11.69 -23.45
C GLU A 227 36.52 11.11 -22.35
N SER A 228 37.82 11.26 -22.60
CA SER A 228 38.96 10.75 -21.84
C SER A 228 38.89 11.08 -20.36
N ILE A 229 38.74 10.04 -19.52
CA ILE A 229 38.82 10.13 -18.06
C ILE A 229 40.27 9.91 -17.65
N GLU A 230 40.93 10.97 -17.18
CA GLU A 230 42.14 10.85 -16.36
C GLU A 230 41.80 10.08 -15.08
N GLU A 231 42.54 9.00 -14.83
CA GLU A 231 42.43 8.15 -13.64
C GLU A 231 42.66 8.96 -12.36
N SER A 232 41.57 9.41 -11.73
CA SER A 232 41.54 9.78 -10.32
C SER A 232 40.67 8.78 -9.56
N SER A 233 41.34 7.96 -8.76
CA SER A 233 40.83 6.83 -7.99
C SER A 233 39.83 7.23 -6.91
N SER A 234 38.56 7.45 -7.28
CA SER A 234 37.45 7.43 -6.33
C SER A 234 36.66 6.12 -6.48
N SER A 235 37.07 5.09 -5.75
CA SER A 235 36.46 3.75 -5.76
C SER A 235 35.17 3.67 -4.92
N THR A 236 34.30 4.67 -5.02
CA THR A 236 33.03 4.75 -4.28
C THR A 236 31.87 4.57 -5.24
N TYR A 237 30.87 3.78 -4.83
CA TYR A 237 29.66 3.51 -5.59
C TYR A 237 28.41 3.90 -4.78
N PHE A 238 27.33 4.27 -5.44
CA PHE A 238 26.02 4.47 -4.81
C PHE A 238 25.17 3.22 -4.92
N LEU A 239 24.49 2.84 -3.83
CA LEU A 239 23.48 1.79 -3.85
C LEU A 239 22.19 2.38 -4.45
N VAL A 240 21.68 1.77 -5.51
CA VAL A 240 20.53 2.28 -6.27
C VAL A 240 19.56 1.17 -6.65
N PRO A 241 18.28 1.50 -6.88
CA PRO A 241 17.32 0.55 -7.40
C PRO A 241 17.35 0.51 -8.93
N VAL A 242 17.14 -0.67 -9.52
CA VAL A 242 17.05 -0.84 -10.97
C VAL A 242 15.92 -1.82 -11.34
N LYS A 243 15.21 -1.55 -12.43
CA LYS A 243 14.33 -2.53 -13.06
C LYS A 243 15.16 -3.41 -13.99
N SER A 244 14.99 -4.71 -13.90
CA SER A 244 15.66 -5.67 -14.76
C SER A 244 14.63 -6.66 -15.30
N ASP A 245 14.58 -6.78 -16.63
CA ASP A 245 13.69 -7.72 -17.31
C ASP A 245 14.24 -9.16 -17.25
N PHE A 246 15.56 -9.31 -17.14
CA PHE A 246 16.28 -10.59 -17.10
C PHE A 246 17.24 -10.67 -15.90
N PRO A 247 16.73 -10.60 -14.65
CA PRO A 247 17.55 -10.55 -13.44
C PRO A 247 18.46 -11.78 -13.28
N GLU A 248 18.09 -12.93 -13.84
CA GLU A 248 18.85 -14.17 -13.83
C GLU A 248 20.22 -14.04 -14.49
N SER A 249 20.35 -13.16 -15.49
CA SER A 249 21.58 -12.98 -16.28
C SER A 249 22.46 -11.83 -15.79
N ASP A 250 21.91 -10.91 -14.98
CA ASP A 250 22.62 -9.70 -14.58
C ASP A 250 23.44 -9.90 -13.30
N LYS A 251 24.77 -9.90 -13.47
CA LYS A 251 25.74 -10.03 -12.36
C LYS A 251 25.81 -8.80 -11.47
N ARG A 252 25.32 -7.63 -11.92
CA ARG A 252 25.32 -6.39 -11.13
C ARG A 252 24.23 -6.36 -10.04
N LEU A 253 23.38 -7.38 -10.00
CA LEU A 253 22.34 -7.53 -8.99
C LEU A 253 22.78 -8.44 -7.84
N LEU A 254 24.01 -8.98 -7.90
CA LEU A 254 24.49 -10.02 -7.01
C LEU A 254 25.20 -9.43 -5.79
N PHE A 255 24.75 -9.87 -4.62
CA PHE A 255 25.36 -9.58 -3.34
C PHE A 255 25.72 -10.87 -2.61
N CYS A 256 26.87 -10.86 -1.95
CA CYS A 256 27.35 -11.93 -1.09
C CYS A 256 27.10 -11.55 0.39
N LEU A 257 26.66 -12.55 1.18
CA LEU A 257 26.44 -12.40 2.61
C LEU A 257 27.69 -12.88 3.39
N ASP A 258 28.41 -11.94 4.00
CA ASP A 258 29.50 -12.24 4.94
C ASP A 258 28.96 -12.24 6.38
N PRO A 259 29.26 -13.28 7.18
CA PRO A 259 28.75 -13.37 8.54
C PRO A 259 29.43 -12.36 9.48
N GLY A 260 28.63 -11.74 10.36
CA GLY A 260 29.15 -10.83 11.40
C GLY A 260 30.11 -11.51 12.38
N THR A 261 29.88 -12.79 12.68
CA THR A 261 30.64 -13.67 13.58
C THR A 261 30.84 -15.02 12.94
N MET A 262 31.88 -15.79 13.33
CA MET A 262 32.12 -17.13 12.76
C MET A 262 30.85 -18.01 12.81
N PRO A 263 30.34 -18.48 11.65
CA PRO A 263 29.08 -19.20 11.61
C PRO A 263 29.27 -20.64 12.12
N LYS A 264 28.32 -21.12 12.92
CA LYS A 264 28.31 -22.50 13.43
C LYS A 264 27.79 -23.51 12.40
N ASN A 265 26.97 -23.05 11.47
CA ASN A 265 26.36 -23.85 10.41
C ASN A 265 26.60 -23.20 9.04
N LYS A 266 26.47 -23.96 7.96
CA LYS A 266 26.60 -23.47 6.58
C LYS A 266 25.42 -22.58 6.17
N ASP A 267 24.25 -22.84 6.73
CA ASP A 267 23.04 -22.08 6.44
C ASP A 267 23.01 -20.75 7.20
N VAL A 268 22.29 -19.77 6.65
CA VAL A 268 22.10 -18.44 7.23
C VAL A 268 20.85 -18.45 8.13
N PRO A 269 21.01 -18.38 9.46
CA PRO A 269 19.85 -18.29 10.35
C PRO A 269 19.07 -17.00 10.14
N SER A 270 17.77 -17.05 10.39
CA SER A 270 16.94 -15.86 10.50
C SER A 270 17.49 -14.92 11.59
N ARG A 271 17.33 -13.60 11.42
CA ARG A 271 17.84 -12.58 12.36
C ARG A 271 19.36 -12.53 12.51
N SER A 272 20.09 -13.10 11.55
CA SER A 272 21.55 -12.99 11.53
C SER A 272 22.02 -11.58 11.20
N TYR A 273 23.18 -11.24 11.74
CA TYR A 273 23.92 -10.03 11.41
C TYR A 273 24.88 -10.33 10.24
N VAL A 274 24.69 -9.62 9.14
CA VAL A 274 25.38 -9.84 7.86
C VAL A 274 26.00 -8.55 7.35
N ARG A 275 27.10 -8.69 6.63
CA ARG A 275 27.68 -7.64 5.80
C ARG A 275 27.37 -7.97 4.35
N LEU A 276 27.08 -6.94 3.57
CA LEU A 276 26.74 -7.08 2.16
C LEU A 276 27.96 -6.67 1.33
N GLN A 277 28.40 -7.59 0.48
CA GLN A 277 29.46 -7.35 -0.50
C GLN A 277 28.86 -7.44 -1.90
N HIS A 278 29.05 -6.43 -2.73
CA HIS A 278 28.59 -6.44 -4.12
C HIS A 278 29.59 -7.17 -5.01
N GLU A 279 29.11 -8.11 -5.83
CA GLU A 279 29.99 -9.03 -6.56
C GLU A 279 30.74 -8.35 -7.71
N ALA A 280 30.04 -7.59 -8.57
CA ALA A 280 30.67 -7.08 -9.78
C ALA A 280 31.74 -6.01 -9.53
N THR A 281 31.65 -5.27 -8.43
CA THR A 281 32.63 -4.23 -8.03
C THR A 281 33.52 -4.66 -6.88
N ASN A 282 33.24 -5.81 -6.26
CA ASN A 282 33.92 -6.30 -5.06
C ASN A 282 33.96 -5.29 -3.89
N THR A 283 32.90 -4.48 -3.73
CA THR A 283 32.82 -3.42 -2.70
C THR A 283 31.83 -3.77 -1.60
N TRP A 284 32.04 -3.21 -0.41
CA TRP A 284 31.24 -3.41 0.80
C TRP A 284 30.23 -2.28 0.99
N VAL A 285 29.00 -2.62 1.36
CA VAL A 285 27.91 -1.66 1.56
C VAL A 285 28.09 -0.94 2.90
N HIS A 286 28.20 0.40 2.86
CA HIS A 286 28.35 1.28 4.01
C HIS A 286 27.29 2.39 4.04
N ALA A 287 26.95 2.84 5.23
CA ALA A 287 26.13 4.01 5.46
C ALA A 287 26.97 5.30 5.52
N THR A 288 26.44 6.38 4.93
CA THR A 288 27.06 7.70 5.02
C THR A 288 26.83 8.35 6.38
N ASN A 289 27.66 9.34 6.74
CA ASN A 289 27.57 10.00 8.04
C ASN A 289 26.26 10.80 8.17
N ALA A 290 25.35 10.33 9.04
CA ALA A 290 24.09 11.02 9.33
C ALA A 290 24.27 12.38 10.05
N THR A 291 25.45 12.67 10.61
CA THR A 291 25.71 13.97 11.28
C THR A 291 26.00 15.10 10.31
N GLU A 292 26.36 14.77 9.07
CA GLU A 292 26.68 15.76 8.04
C GLU A 292 25.40 16.14 7.29
N LYS A 293 25.03 17.42 7.35
CA LYS A 293 23.82 17.93 6.67
C LYS A 293 23.81 17.67 5.16
N GLN A 294 24.97 17.54 4.54
CA GLN A 294 25.12 17.26 3.10
C GLN A 294 24.67 15.83 2.72
N ASN A 295 24.70 14.89 3.66
CA ASN A 295 24.32 13.50 3.44
C ASN A 295 22.86 13.21 3.82
N LEU A 296 22.12 14.23 4.29
CA LEU A 296 20.73 14.12 4.71
C LEU A 296 19.77 14.78 3.73
N TYR A 297 18.89 13.97 3.15
CA TYR A 297 17.77 14.46 2.36
C TYR A 297 16.48 14.57 3.20
N TYR A 298 15.68 15.61 2.97
CA TYR A 298 14.40 15.81 3.67
C TYR A 298 13.25 15.91 2.67
N SER A 299 12.34 14.94 2.70
CA SER A 299 11.10 15.00 1.91
C SER A 299 10.13 16.04 2.50
N SER A 300 9.83 15.97 3.80
CA SER A 300 9.01 16.94 4.54
C SER A 300 9.75 17.63 5.70
N LYS A 301 9.24 18.79 6.11
CA LYS A 301 9.76 19.58 7.26
C LYS A 301 9.69 18.82 8.60
N ASN A 302 8.85 17.79 8.69
CA ASN A 302 8.61 17.01 9.92
C ASN A 302 9.45 15.72 10.01
N GLU A 303 10.29 15.44 9.00
CA GLU A 303 11.10 14.22 8.93
C GLU A 303 12.51 14.45 9.47
N LYS A 304 13.14 13.40 10.02
CA LYS A 304 14.53 13.46 10.51
C LYS A 304 15.60 13.35 9.41
N GLY A 305 15.17 13.01 8.20
CA GLY A 305 16.01 12.91 7.02
C GLY A 305 16.28 11.48 6.56
N TRP A 306 16.78 11.37 5.33
CA TRP A 306 17.15 10.14 4.66
C TRP A 306 18.67 10.14 4.49
N VAL A 307 19.31 9.07 4.94
CA VAL A 307 20.77 8.89 4.87
C VAL A 307 21.09 8.01 3.67
N ARG A 308 22.05 8.43 2.85
CA ARG A 308 22.43 7.69 1.66
C ARG A 308 23.30 6.48 2.02
N VAL A 309 23.24 5.46 1.17
CA VAL A 309 24.07 4.25 1.28
C VAL A 309 25.04 4.21 0.11
N ILE A 310 26.30 3.93 0.42
CA ILE A 310 27.41 3.85 -0.53
C ILE A 310 28.04 2.45 -0.48
N CYS A 311 28.84 2.11 -1.48
CA CYS A 311 29.70 0.93 -1.46
C CYS A 311 31.15 1.33 -1.69
N GLU A 312 32.06 0.81 -0.86
CA GLU A 312 33.50 1.13 -0.92
C GLU A 312 34.35 -0.13 -0.82
N ASN A 313 35.61 -0.06 -1.24
CA ASN A 313 36.52 -1.21 -1.18
C ASN A 313 36.98 -1.57 0.25
N SER A 314 36.82 -0.64 1.21
CA SER A 314 37.19 -0.90 2.60
C SER A 314 36.17 -1.79 3.29
N ARG A 315 36.63 -2.75 4.08
CA ARG A 315 35.75 -3.57 4.93
C ARG A 315 35.65 -2.92 6.30
N VAL A 316 34.45 -2.55 6.74
CA VAL A 316 34.20 -1.97 8.06
C VAL A 316 33.32 -2.90 8.90
N ASP A 317 33.87 -3.43 9.99
CA ASP A 317 33.15 -4.45 10.78
C ASP A 317 31.88 -3.94 11.47
N LYS A 318 31.77 -2.62 11.70
CA LYS A 318 30.60 -1.97 12.30
C LYS A 318 29.41 -1.82 11.33
N GLU A 319 29.68 -1.80 10.03
CA GLU A 319 28.68 -1.65 8.97
C GLU A 319 28.00 -3.00 8.73
N THR A 320 27.03 -3.31 9.59
CA THR A 320 26.37 -4.61 9.64
C THR A 320 24.86 -4.43 9.60
N PHE A 321 24.20 -5.25 8.77
CA PHE A 321 22.75 -5.31 8.66
C PHE A 321 22.21 -6.54 9.40
N ALA A 322 21.14 -6.40 10.16
CA ALA A 322 20.37 -7.52 10.68
C ALA A 322 19.28 -7.90 9.66
N LEU A 323 19.18 -9.19 9.33
CA LEU A 323 18.13 -9.74 8.48
C LEU A 323 16.87 -10.01 9.32
N LEU A 324 15.97 -9.04 9.43
CA LEU A 324 14.75 -9.23 10.22
C LEU A 324 13.66 -9.89 9.36
N PRO A 325 13.20 -11.11 9.70
CA PRO A 325 12.18 -11.81 8.91
C PRO A 325 10.84 -11.10 9.02
N VAL A 326 10.07 -11.14 7.95
CA VAL A 326 8.73 -10.56 7.84
C VAL A 326 7.71 -11.69 7.80
N SER A 327 6.57 -11.52 8.49
CA SER A 327 5.51 -12.52 8.47
C SER A 327 4.87 -12.62 7.08
N PRO A 328 4.58 -13.82 6.56
CA PRO A 328 3.82 -13.98 5.31
C PRO A 328 2.45 -13.31 5.34
N ASN A 329 1.86 -13.12 6.52
CA ASN A 329 0.59 -12.38 6.66
C ASN A 329 0.75 -10.90 6.32
N GLU A 330 1.88 -10.29 6.70
CA GLU A 330 2.16 -8.89 6.40
C GLU A 330 2.39 -8.68 4.89
N VAL A 331 3.04 -9.64 4.23
CA VAL A 331 3.22 -9.65 2.77
C VAL A 331 1.86 -9.74 2.06
N ARG A 332 1.01 -10.69 2.45
CA ARG A 332 -0.35 -10.83 1.89
C ARG A 332 -1.21 -9.60 2.12
N ASP A 333 -1.12 -8.97 3.29
CA ASP A 333 -1.86 -7.75 3.59
C ASP A 333 -1.40 -6.58 2.70
N LEU A 334 -0.11 -6.51 2.34
CA LEU A 334 0.43 -5.52 1.41
C LEU A 334 -0.02 -5.80 -0.03
N ASP A 335 0.09 -7.04 -0.49
CA ASP A 335 -0.32 -7.43 -1.85
C ASP A 335 -1.80 -7.14 -2.06
N PHE A 336 -2.65 -7.48 -1.08
CA PHE A 336 -4.07 -7.12 -1.08
C PHE A 336 -4.29 -5.62 -1.26
N ALA A 337 -3.58 -4.77 -0.51
CA ALA A 337 -3.74 -3.32 -0.62
C ALA A 337 -3.28 -2.79 -2.00
N ASN A 338 -2.20 -3.36 -2.55
CA ASN A 338 -1.70 -3.00 -3.89
C ASN A 338 -2.67 -3.39 -5.00
N ASP A 339 -3.21 -4.61 -4.93
CA ASP A 339 -4.18 -5.13 -5.90
C ASP A 339 -5.50 -4.38 -5.80
N ALA A 340 -5.98 -4.09 -4.59
CA ALA A 340 -7.16 -3.26 -4.38
C ALA A 340 -6.99 -1.86 -4.97
N CYS A 341 -5.83 -1.22 -4.76
CA CYS A 341 -5.51 0.07 -5.36
C CYS A 341 -5.52 0.01 -6.90
N ARG A 342 -4.89 -1.02 -7.49
CA ARG A 342 -4.85 -1.24 -8.94
C ARG A 342 -6.25 -1.48 -9.52
N ALA A 343 -7.05 -2.32 -8.88
CA ALA A 343 -8.42 -2.63 -9.31
C ALA A 343 -9.32 -1.39 -9.26
N LEU A 344 -9.29 -0.61 -8.17
CA LEU A 344 -10.03 0.65 -8.08
C LEU A 344 -9.60 1.65 -9.15
N ARG A 345 -8.28 1.80 -9.37
CA ARG A 345 -7.75 2.69 -10.41
C ARG A 345 -8.20 2.29 -11.81
N ASN A 346 -8.23 0.98 -12.10
CA ASN A 346 -8.71 0.46 -13.38
C ASN A 346 -10.20 0.72 -13.56
N PHE A 347 -11.01 0.51 -12.52
CA PHE A 347 -12.44 0.81 -12.56
C PHE A 347 -12.73 2.31 -12.72
N ILE A 348 -11.99 3.17 -12.03
CA ILE A 348 -12.09 4.64 -12.20
C ILE A 348 -11.73 5.05 -13.64
N ARG A 349 -10.70 4.44 -14.23
CA ARG A 349 -10.36 4.66 -15.65
C ARG A 349 -11.49 4.21 -16.56
N HIS A 350 -12.11 3.06 -16.27
CA HIS A 350 -13.27 2.55 -17.00
C HIS A 350 -14.46 3.51 -16.93
N ILE A 351 -14.80 4.04 -15.76
CA ILE A 351 -15.86 5.06 -15.59
C ILE A 351 -15.56 6.31 -16.42
N LYS A 352 -14.30 6.78 -16.41
CA LYS A 352 -13.88 7.97 -17.14
C LYS A 352 -13.77 7.76 -18.65
N SER A 353 -13.61 6.52 -19.11
CA SER A 353 -13.71 6.17 -20.52
C SER A 353 -15.14 6.37 -21.02
N GLY A 354 -15.35 6.45 -22.34
CA GLY A 354 -16.68 6.49 -22.95
C GLY A 354 -17.41 5.15 -22.95
N ASP A 355 -16.77 4.07 -22.52
CA ASP A 355 -17.28 2.69 -22.66
C ASP A 355 -18.43 2.40 -21.69
N PRO A 356 -19.40 1.53 -22.04
CA PRO A 356 -20.51 1.20 -21.15
C PRO A 356 -20.00 0.57 -19.84
N VAL A 357 -20.50 1.07 -18.70
CA VAL A 357 -20.22 0.49 -17.38
C VAL A 357 -21.28 -0.57 -17.08
N THR A 358 -20.86 -1.83 -17.00
CA THR A 358 -21.77 -2.96 -16.77
C THR A 358 -22.07 -3.15 -15.28
N LYS A 359 -23.23 -3.73 -14.97
CA LYS A 359 -23.61 -4.08 -13.58
C LYS A 359 -22.61 -5.03 -12.91
N GLU A 360 -22.02 -5.94 -13.69
CA GLU A 360 -21.00 -6.86 -13.21
C GLU A 360 -19.74 -6.14 -12.73
N SER A 361 -19.20 -5.20 -13.52
CA SER A 361 -18.02 -4.42 -13.12
C SER A 361 -18.24 -3.61 -11.83
N ILE A 362 -19.46 -3.09 -11.66
CA ILE A 362 -19.90 -2.40 -10.45
C ILE A 362 -19.94 -3.36 -9.26
N ASN A 363 -20.54 -4.54 -9.41
CA ASN A 363 -20.66 -5.54 -8.36
C ASN A 363 -19.30 -6.06 -7.89
N VAL A 364 -18.35 -6.28 -8.82
CA VAL A 364 -16.97 -6.66 -8.49
C VAL A 364 -16.30 -5.57 -7.65
N THR A 365 -16.51 -4.30 -8.01
CA THR A 365 -15.98 -3.16 -7.24
C THR A 365 -16.63 -3.05 -5.86
N ILE A 366 -17.93 -3.29 -5.75
CA ILE A 366 -18.64 -3.36 -4.47
C ILE A 366 -18.03 -4.46 -3.58
N GLN A 367 -17.84 -5.67 -4.11
CA GLN A 367 -17.24 -6.75 -3.35
C GLN A 367 -15.83 -6.39 -2.88
N LEU A 368 -15.01 -5.74 -3.73
CA LEU A 368 -13.69 -5.27 -3.35
C LEU A 368 -13.74 -4.26 -2.19
N LEU A 369 -14.70 -3.33 -2.19
CA LEU A 369 -14.89 -2.37 -1.09
C LEU A 369 -15.31 -3.06 0.20
N VAL A 370 -16.16 -4.09 0.12
CA VAL A 370 -16.54 -4.94 1.26
C VAL A 370 -15.31 -5.65 1.84
N GLU A 371 -14.49 -6.27 0.99
CA GLU A 371 -13.24 -6.91 1.43
C GLU A 371 -12.26 -5.88 2.06
N CYS A 372 -12.19 -4.66 1.53
CA CYS A 372 -11.41 -3.57 2.14
C CYS A 372 -11.92 -3.20 3.55
N ILE A 373 -13.25 -3.21 3.76
CA ILE A 373 -13.86 -2.97 5.07
C ILE A 373 -13.51 -4.10 6.05
N TYR A 374 -13.66 -5.36 5.65
CA TYR A 374 -13.27 -6.49 6.50
C TYR A 374 -11.77 -6.51 6.79
N PHE A 375 -10.95 -6.14 5.80
CA PHE A 375 -9.51 -5.99 5.96
C PHE A 375 -9.16 -4.99 7.06
N VAL A 376 -9.72 -3.76 7.01
CA VAL A 376 -9.39 -2.71 7.98
C VAL A 376 -9.98 -2.94 9.37
N THR A 377 -11.17 -3.55 9.43
CA THR A 377 -11.85 -3.89 10.70
C THR A 377 -11.35 -5.18 11.32
N ASN A 378 -10.55 -5.97 10.59
CA ASN A 378 -10.10 -7.31 10.97
C ASN A 378 -11.28 -8.27 11.26
N THR A 379 -12.40 -8.07 10.56
CA THR A 379 -13.58 -8.92 10.69
C THR A 379 -13.34 -10.25 9.97
N THR A 380 -13.60 -11.36 10.65
CA THR A 380 -13.48 -12.71 10.09
C THR A 380 -14.82 -13.30 9.66
N ASN A 381 -15.94 -12.73 10.09
CA ASN A 381 -17.27 -13.16 9.71
C ASN A 381 -17.79 -12.37 8.50
N HIS A 382 -17.67 -12.94 7.31
CA HIS A 382 -18.11 -12.33 6.05
C HIS A 382 -19.65 -12.30 5.89
N MET A 383 -20.42 -12.81 6.87
CA MET A 383 -21.87 -12.67 6.93
C MET A 383 -22.34 -11.37 7.60
N MET A 384 -21.41 -10.63 8.22
CA MET A 384 -21.73 -9.40 8.94
C MET A 384 -21.88 -8.23 7.97
N ASP A 385 -22.92 -7.42 8.13
CA ASP A 385 -23.15 -6.26 7.26
C ASP A 385 -21.94 -5.30 7.33
N PRO A 386 -21.24 -5.04 6.21
CA PRO A 386 -20.10 -4.13 6.17
C PRO A 386 -20.43 -2.69 6.56
N LEU A 387 -21.70 -2.26 6.45
CA LEU A 387 -22.12 -0.90 6.82
C LEU A 387 -22.31 -0.72 8.34
N GLN A 388 -22.53 -1.82 9.08
CA GLN A 388 -22.98 -1.81 10.49
C GLN A 388 -22.02 -2.57 11.42
N ILE A 389 -20.71 -2.30 11.30
CA ILE A 389 -19.67 -2.88 12.16
C ILE A 389 -19.42 -1.94 13.35
N ASN A 390 -19.91 -2.33 14.53
CA ASN A 390 -19.78 -1.50 15.74
C ASN A 390 -18.61 -1.95 16.64
N ASP A 391 -18.47 -3.25 16.87
CA ASP A 391 -17.44 -3.81 17.76
C ASP A 391 -16.28 -4.40 16.96
N PHE A 392 -15.27 -3.58 16.66
CA PHE A 392 -14.07 -4.03 15.97
C PHE A 392 -12.79 -3.47 16.57
N THR A 393 -11.69 -4.21 16.39
CA THR A 393 -10.35 -3.78 16.81
C THR A 393 -9.53 -3.43 15.58
N PRO A 394 -9.31 -2.14 15.27
CA PRO A 394 -8.57 -1.75 14.09
C PRO A 394 -7.11 -2.18 14.18
N SER A 395 -6.58 -2.74 13.07
CA SER A 395 -5.14 -2.94 12.92
C SER A 395 -4.50 -1.67 12.38
N ARG A 396 -3.59 -1.07 13.16
CA ARG A 396 -2.84 0.13 12.74
C ARG A 396 -2.02 -0.10 11.49
N ASP A 397 -1.46 -1.29 11.31
CA ASP A 397 -0.65 -1.62 10.14
C ASP A 397 -1.51 -1.71 8.89
N ARG A 398 -2.71 -2.30 8.96
CA ARG A 398 -3.66 -2.34 7.83
C ARG A 398 -4.22 -0.97 7.49
N GLN A 399 -4.63 -0.19 8.50
CA GLN A 399 -5.03 1.21 8.29
C GLN A 399 -3.92 2.04 7.65
N LYS A 400 -2.67 1.77 8.02
CA LYS A 400 -1.49 2.41 7.45
C LYS A 400 -1.24 1.97 6.01
N LEU A 401 -1.39 0.68 5.70
CA LEU A 401 -1.24 0.12 4.35
C LEU A 401 -2.24 0.75 3.38
N LEU A 402 -3.53 0.82 3.73
CA LEU A 402 -4.55 1.43 2.87
C LEU A 402 -4.26 2.90 2.52
N ARG A 403 -3.65 3.66 3.45
CA ARG A 403 -3.20 5.03 3.18
C ARG A 403 -1.92 5.05 2.33
N GLU A 404 -0.91 4.27 2.69
CA GLU A 404 0.42 4.33 2.05
C GLU A 404 0.48 3.69 0.68
N GLN A 405 -0.44 2.77 0.35
CA GLN A 405 -0.64 2.21 -0.98
C GLN A 405 -1.75 2.94 -1.77
N GLU A 406 -2.16 4.14 -1.32
CA GLU A 406 -3.09 5.03 -2.03
C GLU A 406 -4.52 4.50 -2.24
N VAL A 407 -4.92 3.43 -1.55
CA VAL A 407 -6.29 2.88 -1.64
C VAL A 407 -7.30 3.96 -1.25
N LEU A 408 -7.05 4.70 -0.15
CA LEU A 408 -7.95 5.76 0.30
C LEU A 408 -8.03 6.94 -0.71
N ASP A 409 -6.94 7.26 -1.41
CA ASP A 409 -6.97 8.26 -2.48
C ASP A 409 -7.81 7.80 -3.67
N GLN A 410 -7.71 6.52 -4.06
CA GLN A 410 -8.58 5.95 -5.10
C GLN A 410 -10.05 5.96 -4.68
N VAL A 411 -10.37 5.71 -3.40
CA VAL A 411 -11.75 5.82 -2.88
C VAL A 411 -12.31 7.24 -3.06
N PHE A 412 -11.53 8.28 -2.73
CA PHE A 412 -11.97 9.67 -2.98
C PHE A 412 -12.13 9.98 -4.47
N LEU A 413 -11.26 9.45 -5.32
CA LEU A 413 -11.39 9.59 -6.78
C LEU A 413 -12.63 8.87 -7.31
N LEU A 414 -12.97 7.70 -6.76
CA LEU A 414 -14.16 6.94 -7.11
C LEU A 414 -15.44 7.69 -6.73
N LEU A 415 -15.48 8.34 -5.57
CA LEU A 415 -16.61 9.19 -5.15
C LEU A 415 -16.87 10.36 -6.10
N LYS A 416 -15.87 10.76 -6.91
CA LYS A 416 -15.99 11.87 -7.88
C LYS A 416 -16.17 11.43 -9.32
N ALA A 417 -15.57 10.31 -9.70
CA ALA A 417 -15.46 9.91 -11.10
C ALA A 417 -16.81 9.82 -11.84
N PRO A 418 -17.91 9.30 -11.26
CA PRO A 418 -19.21 9.23 -11.94
C PRO A 418 -19.82 10.59 -12.31
N PHE A 419 -19.43 11.68 -11.63
CA PHE A 419 -19.93 13.04 -11.87
C PHE A 419 -19.04 13.88 -12.79
N MET A 420 -17.92 13.32 -13.24
CA MET A 420 -16.97 14.01 -14.11
C MET A 420 -17.29 13.73 -15.59
N PRO A 421 -16.95 14.67 -16.50
CA PRO A 421 -17.09 14.44 -17.94
C PRO A 421 -16.24 13.25 -18.38
N ARG A 422 -16.76 12.48 -19.35
CA ARG A 422 -16.15 11.24 -19.82
C ARG A 422 -15.39 11.48 -21.13
N GLN A 423 -14.31 10.75 -21.33
CA GLN A 423 -13.47 10.85 -22.52
C GLN A 423 -14.00 9.91 -23.61
N GLY A 424 -14.42 10.47 -24.75
CA GLY A 424 -14.87 9.73 -25.93
C GLY A 424 -14.59 10.48 -27.22
N VAL A 425 -14.89 9.86 -28.37
CA VAL A 425 -14.76 10.47 -29.71
C VAL A 425 -15.71 11.68 -29.87
N THR A 426 -16.79 11.72 -29.09
CA THR A 426 -17.71 12.84 -28.94
C THR A 426 -17.72 13.29 -27.47
N GLU A 427 -18.19 14.51 -27.18
CA GLU A 427 -18.39 14.97 -25.80
C GLU A 427 -19.45 14.09 -25.12
N ILE A 428 -19.02 13.18 -24.25
CA ILE A 428 -19.90 12.32 -23.46
C ILE A 428 -20.07 12.94 -22.08
N GLY A 429 -21.32 13.24 -21.71
CA GLY A 429 -21.67 13.75 -20.39
C GLY A 429 -21.29 12.77 -19.24
N PRO A 430 -21.35 13.23 -17.99
CA PRO A 430 -21.07 12.38 -16.84
C PRO A 430 -22.06 11.21 -16.74
N LEU A 431 -21.70 10.15 -16.00
CA LEU A 431 -22.61 9.03 -15.72
C LEU A 431 -23.80 9.48 -14.88
N LEU A 432 -23.54 10.36 -13.91
CA LEU A 432 -24.53 10.97 -13.04
C LEU A 432 -24.35 12.50 -13.15
N SER A 433 -25.44 13.23 -13.38
CA SER A 433 -25.40 14.69 -13.52
C SER A 433 -25.19 15.36 -12.17
N SER A 434 -25.76 14.77 -11.11
CA SER A 434 -25.67 15.31 -9.76
C SER A 434 -25.79 14.21 -8.69
N PRO A 435 -25.33 14.45 -7.45
CA PRO A 435 -25.53 13.49 -6.36
C PRO A 435 -27.01 13.22 -6.03
N SER A 436 -27.95 14.10 -6.41
CA SER A 436 -29.38 13.81 -6.24
C SER A 436 -29.87 12.67 -7.11
N ASP A 437 -29.22 12.39 -8.24
CA ASP A 437 -29.57 11.28 -9.15
C ASP A 437 -29.38 9.91 -8.45
N LEU A 438 -28.58 9.85 -7.38
CA LEU A 438 -28.39 8.64 -6.56
C LEU A 438 -29.66 8.23 -5.78
N SER A 439 -30.64 9.13 -5.65
CA SER A 439 -31.94 8.80 -5.05
C SER A 439 -32.83 7.95 -5.97
N GLU A 440 -32.52 7.88 -7.27
CA GLU A 440 -33.26 7.09 -8.23
C GLU A 440 -32.97 5.59 -8.06
N GLN A 441 -34.01 4.75 -8.13
CA GLN A 441 -33.89 3.30 -7.95
C GLN A 441 -32.92 2.63 -8.95
N ARG A 442 -32.80 3.15 -10.17
CA ARG A 442 -31.82 2.67 -11.18
C ARG A 442 -30.36 2.85 -10.75
N ASN A 443 -30.09 3.79 -9.85
CA ASN A 443 -28.75 4.15 -9.39
C ASN A 443 -28.47 3.64 -7.97
N GLU A 444 -29.36 2.81 -7.41
CA GLU A 444 -29.23 2.24 -6.06
C GLU A 444 -27.89 1.52 -5.87
N VAL A 445 -27.39 0.82 -6.90
CA VAL A 445 -26.10 0.12 -6.85
C VAL A 445 -24.93 1.10 -6.68
N PHE A 446 -24.99 2.28 -7.29
CA PHE A 446 -23.99 3.34 -7.07
C PHE A 446 -24.13 3.95 -5.66
N LYS A 447 -25.36 4.10 -5.16
CA LYS A 447 -25.60 4.55 -3.79
C LYS A 447 -24.97 3.59 -2.77
N THR A 448 -25.17 2.28 -2.93
CA THR A 448 -24.52 1.26 -2.09
C THR A 448 -23.00 1.33 -2.18
N MET A 449 -22.44 1.45 -3.39
CA MET A 449 -21.00 1.62 -3.58
C MET A 449 -20.45 2.82 -2.79
N PHE A 450 -21.16 3.95 -2.81
CA PHE A 450 -20.73 5.17 -2.13
C PHE A 450 -20.86 5.06 -0.61
N GLN A 451 -21.91 4.42 -0.10
CA GLN A 451 -22.06 4.10 1.32
C GLN A 451 -20.91 3.22 1.83
N LEU A 452 -20.47 2.25 1.02
CA LEU A 452 -19.29 1.43 1.33
C LEU A 452 -17.99 2.26 1.32
N CYS A 453 -17.81 3.16 0.34
CA CYS A 453 -16.67 4.08 0.31
C CYS A 453 -16.59 4.92 1.59
N TYR A 454 -17.69 5.56 2.01
CA TYR A 454 -17.73 6.34 3.24
C TYR A 454 -17.54 5.48 4.50
N SER A 455 -18.12 4.28 4.54
CA SER A 455 -17.89 3.33 5.63
C SER A 455 -16.42 2.92 5.75
N LEU A 456 -15.75 2.62 4.63
CA LEU A 456 -14.33 2.32 4.60
C LEU A 456 -13.49 3.50 5.14
N LEU A 457 -13.81 4.74 4.73
CA LEU A 457 -13.15 5.95 5.25
C LEU A 457 -13.39 6.11 6.77
N ARG A 458 -14.62 5.87 7.24
CA ARG A 458 -15.01 5.91 8.66
C ARG A 458 -14.22 4.92 9.49
N TYR A 459 -14.06 3.67 9.03
CA TYR A 459 -13.30 2.64 9.75
C TYR A 459 -11.79 2.86 9.67
N ALA A 460 -11.28 3.35 8.54
CA ALA A 460 -9.84 3.56 8.34
C ALA A 460 -9.26 4.64 9.27
N GLN A 461 -10.05 5.62 9.72
CA GLN A 461 -9.56 6.71 10.58
C GLN A 461 -9.56 6.40 12.08
N VAL A 462 -10.36 5.42 12.53
CA VAL A 462 -10.60 5.16 13.97
C VAL A 462 -9.29 5.04 14.74
N SER A 463 -9.15 5.88 15.77
CA SER A 463 -7.98 5.94 16.67
C SER A 463 -6.63 6.12 15.96
N TYR A 464 -6.62 6.65 14.73
CA TYR A 464 -5.40 6.85 13.94
C TYR A 464 -5.26 8.26 13.37
N ARG A 465 -4.57 9.10 14.14
CA ARG A 465 -4.33 10.53 13.85
C ARG A 465 -3.87 10.84 12.42
N LYS A 466 -2.97 10.03 11.84
CA LYS A 466 -2.47 10.26 10.48
C LYS A 466 -3.56 10.11 9.42
N ASN A 467 -4.46 9.13 9.59
CA ASN A 467 -5.61 8.95 8.70
C ASN A 467 -6.63 10.07 8.92
N GLN A 468 -6.85 10.52 10.16
CA GLN A 468 -7.71 11.68 10.43
C GLN A 468 -7.21 12.97 9.76
N GLU A 469 -5.91 13.25 9.84
CA GLU A 469 -5.30 14.41 9.16
C GLU A 469 -5.45 14.30 7.63
N PHE A 470 -5.23 13.11 7.07
CA PHE A 470 -5.40 12.84 5.64
C PHE A 470 -6.85 13.05 5.17
N LEU A 471 -7.85 12.52 5.89
CA LEU A 471 -9.28 12.74 5.58
C LEU A 471 -9.67 14.22 5.73
N ALA A 472 -9.16 14.90 6.76
CA ALA A 472 -9.47 16.32 7.02
C ALA A 472 -9.05 17.24 5.87
N GLU A 473 -7.93 16.93 5.19
CA GLU A 473 -7.51 17.66 3.98
C GLU A 473 -8.49 17.52 2.80
N LYS A 474 -9.35 16.50 2.81
CA LYS A 474 -10.34 16.22 1.76
C LYS A 474 -11.77 16.60 2.16
N PHE A 475 -11.97 17.30 3.29
CA PHE A 475 -13.31 17.65 3.79
C PHE A 475 -14.17 18.45 2.80
N GLY A 476 -13.57 19.33 1.99
CA GLY A 476 -14.32 20.02 0.94
C GLY A 476 -15.02 19.04 -0.01
N GLN A 477 -14.40 17.89 -0.29
CA GLN A 477 -14.98 16.85 -1.14
C GLN A 477 -16.11 16.09 -0.44
N ILE A 478 -15.96 15.81 0.86
CA ILE A 478 -17.00 15.15 1.67
C ILE A 478 -18.21 16.07 1.79
N GLN A 479 -18.00 17.37 1.98
CA GLN A 479 -19.05 18.38 2.15
C GLN A 479 -20.00 18.47 0.94
N GLU A 480 -19.48 18.33 -0.28
CA GLU A 480 -20.28 18.36 -1.51
C GLU A 480 -21.34 17.24 -1.56
N GLN A 481 -21.14 16.16 -0.80
CA GLN A 481 -21.95 14.94 -0.83
C GLN A 481 -22.77 14.71 0.45
N ILE A 482 -22.77 15.65 1.40
CA ILE A 482 -23.63 15.56 2.58
C ILE A 482 -25.10 15.79 2.19
N GLY A 483 -26.00 14.99 2.77
CA GLY A 483 -27.45 15.13 2.59
C GLY A 483 -28.05 14.19 1.55
N TYR A 484 -27.24 13.36 0.91
CA TYR A 484 -27.68 12.36 -0.09
C TYR A 484 -27.73 10.93 0.46
N ASP A 485 -27.73 10.76 1.79
CA ASP A 485 -27.82 9.45 2.47
C ASP A 485 -26.67 8.49 2.12
N LEU A 486 -25.45 9.04 2.10
CA LEU A 486 -24.21 8.34 1.72
C LEU A 486 -23.31 8.03 2.93
N LEU A 487 -23.70 8.38 4.15
CA LEU A 487 -22.86 8.32 5.37
C LEU A 487 -21.67 9.30 5.37
N ALA A 488 -21.76 10.36 4.56
CA ALA A 488 -20.75 11.42 4.49
C ALA A 488 -20.69 12.21 5.80
N GLU A 489 -21.87 12.52 6.37
CA GLU A 489 -22.02 13.19 7.67
C GLU A 489 -21.37 12.40 8.83
N ASP A 490 -21.62 11.10 8.90
CA ASP A 490 -21.09 10.21 9.95
C ASP A 490 -19.57 10.08 9.83
N THR A 491 -19.05 10.04 8.61
CA THR A 491 -17.61 10.00 8.36
C THR A 491 -16.95 11.30 8.83
N MET A 492 -17.54 12.45 8.52
CA MET A 492 -16.97 13.75 8.88
C MET A 492 -17.00 13.99 10.39
N THR A 493 -18.12 13.66 11.06
CA THR A 493 -18.21 13.76 12.52
C THR A 493 -17.27 12.79 13.22
N ALA A 494 -17.13 11.56 12.73
CA ALA A 494 -16.19 10.59 13.29
C ALA A 494 -14.72 11.04 13.21
N VAL A 495 -14.31 11.77 12.16
CA VAL A 495 -12.94 12.33 12.04
C VAL A 495 -12.73 13.51 12.99
N LEU A 496 -13.77 14.32 13.19
CA LEU A 496 -13.73 15.53 14.01
C LEU A 496 -13.90 15.25 15.51
N HIS A 497 -14.53 14.12 15.85
CA HIS A 497 -14.80 13.72 17.22
C HIS A 497 -13.52 13.68 18.07
N ASN A 498 -13.55 14.36 19.22
CA ASN A 498 -12.44 14.43 20.19
C ASN A 498 -11.09 14.95 19.64
N ASN A 499 -11.09 15.71 18.54
CA ASN A 499 -9.88 16.30 17.94
C ASN A 499 -9.96 17.83 17.78
N PRO A 500 -9.59 18.62 18.81
CA PRO A 500 -9.76 20.07 18.80
C PRO A 500 -8.90 20.75 17.73
N LYS A 501 -7.72 20.19 17.42
CA LYS A 501 -6.81 20.72 16.39
C LYS A 501 -7.40 20.60 14.99
N LEU A 502 -8.08 19.50 14.68
CA LEU A 502 -8.73 19.33 13.38
C LEU A 502 -9.97 20.20 13.27
N LEU A 503 -10.79 20.25 14.32
CA LEU A 503 -11.95 21.13 14.44
C LEU A 503 -11.57 22.59 14.11
N GLU A 504 -10.60 23.16 14.83
CA GLU A 504 -10.21 24.56 14.61
C GLU A 504 -9.55 24.82 13.24
N LYS A 505 -8.83 23.84 12.71
CA LYS A 505 -8.10 24.00 11.45
C LYS A 505 -9.03 23.93 10.24
N TYR A 506 -9.92 22.94 10.21
CA TYR A 506 -10.69 22.58 9.01
C TYR A 506 -12.15 23.03 9.06
N VAL A 507 -12.78 23.17 10.23
CA VAL A 507 -14.14 23.72 10.31
C VAL A 507 -14.09 25.23 10.08
N LYS A 508 -14.89 25.69 9.11
CA LYS A 508 -15.00 27.08 8.62
C LYS A 508 -16.45 27.41 8.31
N THR A 509 -16.77 28.69 8.14
CA THR A 509 -18.13 29.18 7.86
C THR A 509 -18.85 28.41 6.75
N PRO A 510 -18.23 28.12 5.57
CA PRO A 510 -18.92 27.39 4.51
C PRO A 510 -19.39 25.98 4.92
N HIS A 511 -18.65 25.32 5.81
CA HIS A 511 -19.03 23.99 6.31
C HIS A 511 -20.29 24.07 7.17
N VAL A 512 -20.37 25.08 8.05
CA VAL A 512 -21.54 25.31 8.92
C VAL A 512 -22.76 25.74 8.09
N GLU A 513 -22.57 26.65 7.14
CA GLU A 513 -23.63 27.11 6.25
C GLU A 513 -24.25 25.96 5.46
N ARG A 514 -23.43 25.00 5.00
CA ARG A 514 -23.95 23.81 4.30
C ARG A 514 -24.82 22.95 5.20
N PHE A 515 -24.46 22.73 6.47
CA PHE A 515 -25.34 22.02 7.42
C PHE A 515 -26.66 22.77 7.64
N VAL A 516 -26.62 24.10 7.73
CA VAL A 516 -27.83 24.92 7.85
C VAL A 516 -28.73 24.78 6.62
N GLU A 517 -28.17 24.81 5.41
CA GLU A 517 -28.91 24.54 4.17
C GLU A 517 -29.54 23.14 4.17
N LEU A 518 -28.84 22.13 4.68
CA LEU A 518 -29.35 20.76 4.77
C LEU A 518 -30.51 20.64 5.76
N VAL A 519 -30.43 21.33 6.91
CA VAL A 519 -31.55 21.43 7.85
C VAL A 519 -32.74 22.11 7.19
N ARG A 520 -32.51 23.19 6.43
CA ARG A 520 -33.56 23.91 5.70
C ARG A 520 -34.25 23.03 4.65
N ASN A 521 -33.48 22.28 3.88
CA ASN A 521 -34.00 21.50 2.74
C ASN A 521 -34.64 20.17 3.16
N ASN A 522 -34.06 19.47 4.15
CA ASN A 522 -34.50 18.13 4.54
C ASN A 522 -35.33 18.10 5.83
N ARG A 523 -35.25 19.14 6.66
CA ARG A 523 -35.91 19.23 7.99
C ARG A 523 -35.64 18.03 8.92
N LEU A 524 -34.49 17.37 8.77
CA LEU A 524 -34.08 16.25 9.63
C LEU A 524 -33.25 16.75 10.83
N GLY A 525 -33.61 16.31 12.03
CA GLY A 525 -32.93 16.68 13.28
C GLY A 525 -31.46 16.24 13.35
N LYS A 526 -31.10 15.12 12.70
CA LYS A 526 -29.73 14.58 12.70
C LYS A 526 -28.66 15.58 12.28
N PHE A 527 -28.99 16.51 11.38
CA PHE A 527 -28.04 17.53 10.92
C PHE A 527 -27.71 18.57 12.00
N LEU A 528 -28.64 18.82 12.93
CA LEU A 528 -28.41 19.65 14.11
C LEU A 528 -27.61 18.89 15.17
N ASP A 529 -27.84 17.59 15.32
CA ASP A 529 -27.05 16.74 16.22
C ASP A 529 -25.55 16.77 15.85
N TYR A 530 -25.23 16.73 14.56
CA TYR A 530 -23.84 16.90 14.11
C TYR A 530 -23.26 18.27 14.46
N LEU A 531 -24.02 19.36 14.32
CA LEU A 531 -23.55 20.69 14.75
C LEU A 531 -23.34 20.76 16.27
N ALA A 532 -24.19 20.08 17.05
CA ALA A 532 -24.04 19.96 18.49
C ALA A 532 -22.77 19.17 18.86
N ASP A 533 -22.49 18.06 18.16
CA ASP A 533 -21.28 17.26 18.36
C ASP A 533 -20.00 18.05 18.05
N LEU A 534 -20.03 18.96 17.08
CA LEU A 534 -18.88 19.84 16.79
C LEU A 534 -18.61 20.87 17.89
N CYS A 535 -19.61 21.20 18.71
CA CYS A 535 -19.48 22.16 19.81
C CYS A 535 -18.73 21.57 21.02
N VAL A 536 -18.71 20.24 21.16
CA VAL A 536 -18.11 19.53 22.30
C VAL A 536 -16.94 18.69 21.85
N CYS A 537 -15.81 18.80 22.55
CA CYS A 537 -14.62 18.02 22.28
C CYS A 537 -14.04 17.50 23.59
N ARG A 538 -13.96 16.18 23.76
CA ARG A 538 -13.47 15.52 24.98
C ARG A 538 -14.21 15.94 26.26
N GLY A 539 -15.51 16.19 26.15
CA GLY A 539 -16.34 16.67 27.27
C GLY A 539 -16.16 18.15 27.58
N GLU A 540 -15.35 18.89 26.82
CA GLU A 540 -15.14 20.34 26.98
C GLU A 540 -15.71 21.13 25.79
N ALA A 541 -16.15 22.36 26.06
CA ALA A 541 -16.67 23.28 25.06
C ALA A 541 -15.55 23.84 24.15
N ASN A 542 -15.69 23.71 22.84
CA ASN A 542 -14.78 24.37 21.89
C ASN A 542 -15.27 25.79 21.56
N LYS A 543 -14.82 26.78 22.34
CA LYS A 543 -15.25 28.20 22.23
C LYS A 543 -15.21 28.75 20.80
N LYS A 544 -14.17 28.41 20.04
CA LYS A 544 -13.94 28.93 18.68
C LYS A 544 -14.95 28.38 17.68
N VAL A 545 -15.25 27.08 17.78
CA VAL A 545 -16.26 26.42 16.94
C VAL A 545 -17.67 26.84 17.36
N GLN A 546 -17.93 26.97 18.66
CA GLN A 546 -19.19 27.48 19.18
C GLN A 546 -19.47 28.91 18.69
N GLU A 547 -18.48 29.81 18.75
CA GLU A 547 -18.62 31.16 18.23
C GLU A 547 -18.93 31.17 16.73
N LEU A 548 -18.23 30.34 15.94
CA LEU A 548 -18.49 30.18 14.51
C LEU A 548 -19.92 29.69 14.23
N ILE A 549 -20.37 28.65 14.95
CA ILE A 549 -21.70 28.07 14.80
C ILE A 549 -22.76 29.09 15.23
N CYS A 550 -22.60 29.75 16.37
CA CYS A 550 -23.52 30.79 16.85
C CYS A 550 -23.66 31.92 15.83
N ASN A 551 -22.55 32.46 15.33
CA ASN A 551 -22.57 33.58 14.38
C ASN A 551 -23.22 33.20 13.03
N SER A 552 -23.09 31.95 12.61
CA SER A 552 -23.67 31.47 11.35
C SER A 552 -25.14 31.05 11.52
N VAL A 553 -25.45 30.21 12.51
CA VAL A 553 -26.77 29.60 12.73
C VAL A 553 -27.77 30.62 13.28
N LEU A 554 -27.38 31.50 14.21
CA LEU A 554 -28.27 32.52 14.80
C LEU A 554 -28.39 33.79 13.95
N SER A 555 -27.76 33.84 12.78
CA SER A 555 -27.88 34.95 11.84
C SER A 555 -29.35 35.19 11.47
N GLU A 556 -29.75 36.46 11.31
CA GLU A 556 -31.11 36.82 10.91
C GLU A 556 -31.54 36.15 9.60
N ARG A 557 -30.57 35.87 8.72
CA ARG A 557 -30.77 35.16 7.45
C ARG A 557 -31.33 33.74 7.63
N HIS A 558 -31.07 33.11 8.77
CA HIS A 558 -31.40 31.71 9.03
C HIS A 558 -32.52 31.53 10.06
N ARG A 559 -33.22 32.60 10.46
CA ARG A 559 -34.38 32.52 11.39
C ARG A 559 -35.49 31.60 10.89
N ASP A 560 -35.56 31.37 9.58
CA ASP A 560 -36.54 30.51 8.93
C ASP A 560 -36.47 29.04 9.36
N ILE A 561 -35.29 28.55 9.78
CA ILE A 561 -35.13 27.16 10.24
C ILE A 561 -35.58 26.95 11.70
N PHE A 562 -35.73 28.02 12.48
CA PHE A 562 -36.10 27.93 13.89
C PHE A 562 -37.61 27.82 14.06
N MET A 563 -38.00 27.11 15.13
CA MET A 563 -39.36 27.10 15.64
C MET A 563 -39.58 28.35 16.48
N GLU A 564 -40.58 29.16 16.12
CA GLU A 564 -41.00 30.28 16.97
C GLU A 564 -42.00 29.78 18.01
N THR A 565 -41.71 30.00 19.28
CA THR A 565 -42.65 29.75 20.37
C THR A 565 -43.23 31.08 20.86
N LYS A 566 -44.57 31.20 20.87
CA LYS A 566 -45.27 32.37 21.41
C LYS A 566 -46.08 31.98 22.64
N LEU A 567 -46.07 32.86 23.64
CA LEU A 567 -46.89 32.70 24.83
C LEU A 567 -48.32 33.12 24.50
N VAL A 568 -49.28 32.19 24.56
CA VAL A 568 -50.68 32.47 24.24
C VAL A 568 -51.56 32.32 25.49
N GLY A 569 -52.27 33.40 25.85
CA GLY A 569 -53.23 33.45 26.96
C GLY A 569 -52.65 33.86 28.33
N LYS A 570 -53.51 34.38 29.23
CA LYS A 570 -53.16 34.82 30.60
C LYS A 570 -52.67 33.69 31.53
N PHE A 571 -52.82 32.43 31.13
CA PHE A 571 -52.40 31.23 31.88
C PHE A 571 -51.29 30.42 31.19
N GLY A 572 -50.55 31.02 30.25
CA GLY A 572 -49.26 30.51 29.77
C GLY A 572 -49.31 29.15 29.08
N PHE A 573 -49.91 29.08 27.89
CA PHE A 573 -49.69 27.96 26.98
C PHE A 573 -48.58 28.31 25.99
N LEU A 574 -47.57 27.44 25.85
CA LEU A 574 -46.55 27.54 24.81
C LEU A 574 -47.13 27.00 23.51
N GLN A 575 -47.38 27.87 22.53
CA GLN A 575 -47.76 27.47 21.19
C GLN A 575 -46.53 27.53 20.28
N THR A 576 -46.13 26.39 19.72
CA THR A 576 -45.15 26.32 18.62
C THR A 576 -45.83 26.78 17.34
N CYS A 577 -45.38 27.90 16.78
CA CYS A 577 -45.89 28.43 15.53
C CYS A 577 -45.00 27.98 14.37
N LYS A 578 -45.37 26.87 13.72
CA LYS A 578 -45.09 26.51 12.32
C LYS A 578 -45.74 25.16 12.01
N ASP A 579 -46.40 25.07 10.85
CA ASP A 579 -47.01 23.85 10.28
C ASP A 579 -46.01 22.71 10.07
#